data_AF-A0A966CEK4-F1
#
_entry.id   AF-A0A966CEK4-F1
#
_cell.length_a   1.000
_cell.length_b   1.000
_cell.length_c   1.000
_cell.angle_alpha   90.00
_cell.angle_beta   90.00
_cell.angle_gamma   90.00
#
_symmetry.space_group_name_H-M   'P 1'
#
loop_
_entity.id
_entity.type
_entity.pdbx_description
1 polymer ?
#
loop_
_entity_poly.entity_id
_entity_poly.type
_entity_poly.pdbx_seq_one_letter_code
_entity_poly.pdbx_strand_id
1 'polypeptide(L)'
;GYTIPNTTCDSGTSCSKSSANIWSSPSSYGFGYNMDGEDIPVDFGGLTYFRPFPDRSATEDPEIIMTSSNVTLNITPTPNPTGTPRDITHEATITFKANISPIQAAGSYQAVINFVATPSF
;
A
#
# COMPACT_ATOMS: atom_id res chain seq x y z
N GLY A 1 23.36 -3.14 2.97
CA GLY A 1 22.69 -2.63 4.18
C GLY A 1 21.81 -3.72 4.74
N TYR A 2 21.49 -3.68 6.03
CA TYR A 2 20.47 -4.58 6.58
C TYR A 2 19.09 -4.10 6.13
N THR A 3 18.21 -5.03 5.73
CA THR A 3 16.84 -4.74 5.32
C THR A 3 15.87 -5.23 6.40
N ILE A 4 14.74 -4.53 6.53
CA ILE A 4 13.59 -5.07 7.26
C ILE A 4 12.82 -5.89 6.23
N PRO A 5 12.55 -7.19 6.47
CA PRO A 5 11.82 -8.02 5.52
C PRO A 5 10.40 -7.49 5.30
N ASN A 6 9.83 -7.80 4.15
CA ASN A 6 8.43 -7.54 3.86
C ASN A 6 7.52 -8.25 4.87
N THR A 7 6.40 -7.62 5.22
CA THR A 7 5.35 -8.27 6.00
C THR A 7 4.72 -9.42 5.21
N THR A 8 4.40 -10.51 5.89
CA THR A 8 3.54 -11.58 5.36
C THR A 8 2.09 -11.45 5.84
N CYS A 9 1.78 -10.34 6.53
CA CYS A 9 0.54 -10.13 7.28
C CYS A 9 0.37 -11.16 8.41
N ASP A 10 -0.80 -11.16 9.07
CA ASP A 10 -1.04 -12.01 10.22
C ASP A 10 -1.09 -13.51 9.83
N SER A 11 -0.77 -14.39 10.79
CA SER A 11 -0.82 -15.83 10.57
C SER A 11 -2.23 -16.28 10.14
N GLY A 12 -2.32 -16.98 9.01
CA GLY A 12 -3.59 -17.42 8.42
C GLY A 12 -4.22 -16.41 7.45
N THR A 13 -3.66 -15.20 7.33
CA THR A 13 -4.10 -14.15 6.43
C THR A 13 -2.91 -13.62 5.63
N SER A 14 -2.48 -14.34 4.60
CA SER A 14 -1.36 -13.91 3.76
C SER A 14 -1.74 -12.72 2.89
N CYS A 15 -0.86 -11.72 2.82
CA CYS A 15 -0.90 -10.67 1.81
C CYS A 15 0.18 -10.87 0.74
N SER A 16 -0.02 -10.24 -0.41
CA SER A 16 0.93 -10.18 -1.52
C SER A 16 1.08 -8.73 -1.98
N LYS A 17 1.99 -8.50 -2.93
CA LYS A 17 2.25 -7.17 -3.50
C LYS A 17 1.01 -6.59 -4.20
N SER A 18 0.12 -7.47 -4.67
CA SER A 18 -1.13 -7.14 -5.33
C SER A 18 -2.39 -7.37 -4.48
N SER A 19 -2.26 -7.82 -3.22
CA SER A 19 -3.40 -8.13 -2.35
C SER A 19 -3.11 -7.84 -0.88
N ALA A 20 -3.87 -6.92 -0.32
CA ALA A 20 -3.81 -6.51 1.07
C ALA A 20 -4.54 -7.51 1.96
N ASN A 21 -4.00 -7.71 3.16
CA ASN A 21 -4.66 -8.54 4.17
C ASN A 21 -4.37 -8.01 5.57
N ILE A 22 -5.04 -8.58 6.57
CA ILE A 22 -4.97 -8.11 7.95
C ILE A 22 -3.53 -8.23 8.49
N TRP A 23 -2.97 -7.11 8.93
CA TRP A 23 -1.73 -7.05 9.68
C TRP A 23 -1.93 -6.24 10.96
N SER A 24 -2.40 -6.91 12.00
CA SER A 24 -2.74 -6.35 13.30
C SER A 24 -1.92 -6.96 14.45
N SER A 25 -1.38 -8.15 14.24
CA SER A 25 -0.68 -8.90 15.27
C SER A 25 0.68 -8.27 15.62
N PRO A 26 0.99 -8.07 16.91
CA PRO A 26 2.29 -7.57 17.34
C PRO A 26 3.42 -8.57 17.12
N SER A 27 3.12 -9.85 16.89
CA SER A 27 4.11 -10.90 16.57
C SER A 27 4.32 -11.11 15.07
N SER A 28 3.58 -10.41 14.21
CA SER A 28 3.80 -10.43 12.77
C SER A 28 4.74 -9.30 12.40
N TYR A 29 6.00 -9.64 12.13
CA TYR A 29 7.06 -8.67 11.85
C TYR A 29 7.20 -8.40 10.35
N GLY A 30 7.72 -7.22 10.03
CA GLY A 30 8.08 -6.85 8.68
C GLY A 30 7.84 -5.37 8.39
N PHE A 31 7.79 -5.05 7.11
CA PHE A 31 7.55 -3.73 6.57
C PHE A 31 6.47 -3.80 5.48
N GLY A 32 5.60 -2.80 5.42
CA GLY A 32 4.49 -2.74 4.46
C GLY A 32 3.71 -1.44 4.54
N TYR A 33 2.61 -1.36 3.80
CA TYR A 33 1.80 -0.15 3.69
C TYR A 33 0.30 -0.43 3.63
N ASN A 34 -0.48 0.53 4.10
CA ASN A 34 -1.93 0.65 3.94
C ASN A 34 -2.24 1.90 3.10
N MET A 35 -3.39 1.93 2.45
CA MET A 35 -3.87 3.10 1.72
C MET A 35 -5.31 3.43 2.10
N ASP A 36 -5.64 4.71 2.06
CA ASP A 36 -6.99 5.25 2.22
C ASP A 36 -7.20 6.44 1.27
N GLY A 37 -8.41 6.63 0.76
CA GLY A 37 -8.75 7.71 -0.16
C GLY A 37 -9.17 7.23 -1.56
N GLU A 38 -8.90 8.05 -2.56
CA GLU A 38 -9.45 7.88 -3.92
C GLU A 38 -8.52 7.07 -4.84
N ASP A 39 -9.12 6.35 -5.79
CA ASP A 39 -8.43 5.60 -6.86
C ASP A 39 -7.45 4.52 -6.40
N ILE A 40 -7.49 4.18 -5.12
CA ILE A 40 -6.68 3.11 -4.55
C ILE A 40 -7.28 1.73 -4.87
N PRO A 41 -6.47 0.66 -4.82
CA PRO A 41 -6.97 -0.70 -4.86
C PRO A 41 -8.02 -0.98 -3.77
N VAL A 42 -9.11 -1.66 -4.15
CA VAL A 42 -10.29 -1.90 -3.29
C VAL A 42 -10.05 -2.89 -2.14
N ASP A 43 -8.92 -3.59 -2.15
CA ASP A 43 -8.52 -4.56 -1.14
C ASP A 43 -7.97 -3.92 0.14
N PHE A 44 -7.67 -2.62 0.15
CA PHE A 44 -7.42 -1.87 1.37
C PHE A 44 -8.73 -1.64 2.16
N GLY A 45 -9.29 -2.72 2.68
CA GLY A 45 -10.61 -2.75 3.35
C GLY A 45 -10.69 -2.08 4.73
N GLY A 46 -9.67 -1.29 5.11
CA GLY A 46 -9.60 -0.57 6.38
C GLY A 46 -8.17 -0.42 6.90
N LEU A 47 -8.05 0.24 8.06
CA LEU A 47 -6.74 0.62 8.66
C LEU A 47 -5.84 -0.56 9.04
N THR A 48 -6.37 -1.79 9.05
CA THR A 48 -5.63 -3.01 9.39
C THR A 48 -5.17 -3.81 8.17
N TYR A 49 -5.50 -3.40 6.95
CA TYR A 49 -5.16 -4.13 5.72
C TYR A 49 -3.87 -3.59 5.11
N PHE A 50 -2.85 -4.43 4.98
CA PHE A 50 -1.54 -4.01 4.49
C PHE A 50 -1.07 -4.88 3.33
N ARG A 51 -0.25 -4.28 2.47
CA ARG A 51 0.55 -4.99 1.46
C ARG A 51 2.05 -4.84 1.78
N PRO A 52 2.88 -5.84 1.46
CA PRO A 52 4.32 -5.65 1.33
C PRO A 52 4.65 -4.79 0.10
N PHE A 53 5.82 -4.16 0.08
CA PHE A 53 6.31 -3.42 -1.09
C PHE A 53 6.96 -4.36 -2.11
N PRO A 54 6.80 -4.09 -3.42
CA PRO A 54 7.66 -4.69 -4.44
C PRO A 54 9.13 -4.30 -4.25
N ASP A 55 10.03 -5.27 -4.30
CA ASP A 55 11.46 -5.08 -4.16
C ASP A 55 12.18 -5.10 -5.51
N ARG A 56 12.58 -3.91 -5.97
CA ARG A 56 13.38 -3.73 -7.19
C ARG A 56 14.73 -4.45 -7.13
N SER A 57 15.33 -4.59 -5.95
CA SER A 57 16.60 -5.31 -5.79
C SER A 57 16.44 -6.82 -5.96
N ALA A 58 15.22 -7.33 -5.78
CA ALA A 58 14.84 -8.72 -6.03
C ALA A 58 14.20 -8.94 -7.41
N THR A 59 14.18 -7.92 -8.29
CA THR A 59 13.55 -7.98 -9.62
C THR A 59 12.03 -8.24 -9.57
N GLU A 60 11.36 -7.75 -8.52
CA GLU A 60 9.90 -7.78 -8.46
C GLU A 60 9.29 -6.64 -9.30
N ASP A 61 8.14 -6.89 -9.92
CA ASP A 61 7.41 -5.91 -10.72
C ASP A 61 6.76 -4.83 -9.84
N PRO A 62 6.76 -3.55 -10.27
CA PRO A 62 6.07 -2.48 -9.55
C PRO A 62 4.54 -2.66 -9.60
N GLU A 63 3.87 -2.19 -8.56
CA GLU A 63 2.42 -2.34 -8.38
C GLU A 63 1.68 -1.04 -8.69
N ILE A 64 0.53 -1.16 -9.35
CA ILE A 64 -0.38 -0.05 -9.55
C ILE A 64 -1.15 0.17 -8.25
N ILE A 65 -0.91 1.33 -7.63
CA ILE A 65 -1.53 1.71 -6.35
C ILE A 65 -2.51 2.89 -6.46
N MET A 66 -2.55 3.54 -7.61
CA MET A 66 -3.51 4.60 -7.90
C MET A 66 -3.80 4.61 -9.41
N THR A 67 -5.06 4.55 -9.79
CA THR A 67 -5.46 4.56 -11.21
C THR A 67 -6.87 5.12 -11.40
N SER A 68 -7.04 5.98 -12.41
CA SER A 68 -8.34 6.50 -12.82
C SER A 68 -8.35 6.77 -14.33
N SER A 69 -9.47 6.45 -14.98
CA SER A 69 -9.72 6.81 -16.37
C SER A 69 -10.22 8.25 -16.55
N ASN A 70 -10.60 8.92 -15.45
CA ASN A 70 -11.31 10.20 -15.47
C ASN A 70 -10.61 11.25 -14.59
N VAL A 71 -9.30 11.42 -14.77
CA VAL A 71 -8.43 12.25 -13.90
C VAL A 71 -8.72 13.77 -13.93
N THR A 72 -9.59 14.25 -14.83
CA THR A 72 -9.94 15.67 -14.95
C THR A 72 -11.45 15.94 -14.89
N LEU A 73 -12.26 14.93 -14.62
CA LEU A 73 -13.71 15.07 -14.62
C LEU A 73 -14.23 15.11 -13.19
N ASN A 74 -14.97 16.16 -12.86
CA ASN A 74 -15.84 16.12 -11.69
C ASN A 74 -16.96 15.13 -11.99
N ILE A 75 -16.83 13.90 -11.49
CA ILE A 75 -17.81 12.84 -11.69
C ILE A 75 -18.74 12.82 -10.49
N THR A 76 -19.97 13.31 -10.69
CA THR A 76 -21.10 13.12 -9.79
C THR A 76 -22.19 12.29 -10.48
N PRO A 77 -22.76 11.22 -9.89
CA PRO A 77 -22.23 10.24 -8.94
C PRO A 77 -22.20 8.82 -9.55
N THR A 78 -21.06 8.11 -9.54
CA THR A 78 -20.90 6.63 -9.34
C THR A 78 -19.53 6.11 -9.85
N PRO A 79 -18.89 5.11 -9.18
CA PRO A 79 -19.14 4.59 -7.84
C PRO A 79 -17.98 4.95 -6.89
N ASN A 80 -18.21 5.94 -6.03
CA ASN A 80 -17.64 6.00 -4.68
C ASN A 80 -18.81 5.60 -3.75
N PRO A 81 -18.69 4.61 -2.84
CA PRO A 81 -19.82 4.10 -2.04
C PRO A 81 -20.55 5.14 -1.18
N THR A 82 -20.02 6.36 -1.06
CA THR A 82 -20.54 7.44 -0.21
C THR A 82 -21.34 8.52 -0.93
N GLY A 83 -21.42 8.50 -2.28
CA GLY A 83 -22.22 9.47 -3.05
C GLY A 83 -21.64 10.88 -3.13
N THR A 84 -20.40 11.10 -2.67
CA THR A 84 -19.71 12.38 -2.79
C THR A 84 -19.24 12.60 -4.25
N PRO A 85 -19.53 13.76 -4.88
CA PRO A 85 -18.87 14.18 -6.12
C PRO A 85 -17.34 14.04 -6.01
N ARG A 86 -16.66 13.50 -7.03
CA ARG A 86 -15.19 13.59 -7.07
C ARG A 86 -14.78 15.00 -7.46
N ASP A 87 -13.86 15.59 -6.70
CA ASP A 87 -13.19 16.81 -7.13
C ASP A 87 -12.31 16.53 -8.36
N ILE A 88 -11.94 17.59 -9.10
CA ILE A 88 -10.97 17.46 -10.21
C ILE A 88 -9.56 17.07 -9.71
N THR A 89 -9.34 17.11 -8.40
CA THR A 89 -8.14 16.64 -7.72
C THR A 89 -8.48 15.34 -7.00
N HIS A 90 -7.69 14.31 -7.24
CA HIS A 90 -7.85 13.02 -6.59
C HIS A 90 -6.73 12.83 -5.55
N GLU A 91 -7.09 12.40 -4.35
CA GLU A 91 -6.13 12.27 -3.24
C GLU A 91 -6.25 10.92 -2.52
N ALA A 92 -5.11 10.33 -2.19
CA ALA A 92 -5.02 9.19 -1.28
C ALA A 92 -3.82 9.32 -0.34
N THR A 93 -3.96 8.77 0.85
CA THR A 93 -2.91 8.70 1.87
C THR A 93 -2.33 7.30 1.91
N ILE A 94 -0.99 7.19 1.94
CA ILE A 94 -0.28 5.94 2.20
C ILE A 94 0.28 5.96 3.60
N THR A 95 -0.04 4.95 4.40
CA THR A 95 0.49 4.76 5.76
C THR A 95 1.51 3.61 5.76
N PHE A 96 2.76 3.92 6.06
CA PHE A 96 3.80 2.90 6.20
C PHE A 96 3.80 2.32 7.60
N LYS A 97 4.00 1.00 7.70
CA LYS A 97 4.12 0.29 8.97
C LYS A 97 5.38 -0.56 8.98
N ALA A 98 6.15 -0.42 10.05
CA ALA A 98 7.27 -1.29 10.38
C ALA A 98 7.01 -1.94 11.74
N ASN A 99 7.01 -3.26 11.80
CA ASN A 99 7.04 -4.01 13.05
C ASN A 99 8.33 -4.84 13.08
N ILE A 100 9.31 -4.42 13.88
CA ILE A 100 10.66 -4.96 13.83
C ILE A 100 10.79 -6.09 14.84
N SER A 101 11.32 -7.24 14.39
CA SER A 101 11.56 -8.37 15.27
C SER A 101 12.58 -8.03 16.36
N PRO A 102 12.38 -8.46 17.63
CA PRO A 102 13.36 -8.27 18.69
C PRO A 102 14.73 -8.92 18.42
N ILE A 103 14.79 -9.91 17.53
CA ILE A 103 16.04 -10.58 17.11
C ILE A 103 16.71 -9.89 15.91
N GLN A 104 16.11 -8.83 15.37
CA GLN A 104 16.73 -8.04 14.31
C GLN A 104 18.00 -7.36 14.84
N ALA A 105 19.12 -7.49 14.12
CA ALA A 105 20.39 -6.92 14.53
C ALA A 105 20.31 -5.39 14.70
N ALA A 106 21.03 -4.82 15.66
CA ALA A 106 21.12 -3.37 15.79
C ALA A 106 21.87 -2.76 14.60
N GLY A 107 21.42 -1.61 14.10
CA GLY A 107 22.06 -0.91 12.99
C GLY A 107 21.14 0.10 12.32
N SER A 108 21.66 0.77 11.28
CA SER A 108 20.89 1.68 10.44
C SER A 108 20.23 0.91 9.29
N TYR A 109 18.92 1.11 9.16
CA TYR A 109 18.08 0.53 8.11
C TYR A 109 17.60 1.64 7.19
N GLN A 110 17.59 1.38 5.89
CA GLN A 110 17.11 2.33 4.89
C GLN A 110 16.27 1.58 3.87
N ALA A 111 15.10 2.13 3.57
CA ALA A 111 14.26 1.74 2.45
C ALA A 111 14.01 2.98 1.59
N VAL A 112 14.12 2.84 0.26
CA VAL A 112 13.82 3.90 -0.70
C VAL A 112 12.58 3.49 -1.47
N ILE A 113 11.49 4.23 -1.28
CA ILE A 113 10.22 3.98 -1.97
C ILE A 113 10.16 4.90 -3.19
N ASN A 114 9.96 4.30 -4.36
CA ASN A 114 9.88 5.02 -5.63
C ASN A 114 8.43 5.01 -6.11
N PHE A 115 7.89 6.20 -6.36
CA PHE A 115 6.58 6.37 -6.98
C PHE A 115 6.76 6.82 -8.42
N VAL A 116 6.04 6.18 -9.34
CA VAL A 116 6.08 6.51 -10.76
C VAL A 116 4.66 6.85 -11.20
N ALA A 117 4.46 8.08 -11.67
CA ALA A 117 3.23 8.49 -12.31
C ALA A 117 3.40 8.36 -13.83
N THR A 118 2.54 7.57 -14.47
CA THR A 118 2.51 7.44 -15.92
C THR A 118 1.22 8.07 -16.46
N PRO A 119 1.30 9.01 -17.43
CA PRO A 119 0.09 9.56 -18.04
C PRO A 119 -0.64 8.46 -18.82
N SER A 120 -1.97 8.48 -18.73
CA SER A 120 -2.85 7.76 -19.66
C SER A 120 -3.06 8.64 -20.90
N PHE A 121 -3.02 8.05 -22.10
CA PHE A 121 -3.28 8.73 -23.38
C PHE A 121 -4.72 8.50 -23.86
#